data_AF-A0A947FHF1-F1
#
_entry.id   AF-A0A947FHF1-F1
#
_cell.length_a   1.000
_cell.length_b   1.000
_cell.length_c   1.000
_cell.angle_alpha   90.00
_cell.angle_beta   90.00
_cell.angle_gamma   90.00
#
_symmetry.space_group_name_H-M   'P 1'
#
loop_
_entity.id
_entity.type
_entity.pdbx_description
1 polymer ?
#
loop_
_entity_poly.entity_id
_entity_poly.type
_entity_poly.pdbx_seq_one_letter_code
_entity_poly.pdbx_strand_id
1 'polypeptide(L)'
;HTAGIVAPWKAGGEDAWVGTPGMNAPIRAMAEELGVHFSKRVETIERHNGAWRLEGEATDTAPYDAAIIAVPSEQAAPMLVPHRADWSELAEKTVSDPCWTLMLAFEQRISHEADAIRDAGPIGWAARDSAKPDRGDGERWVIQADPRWSAEHLEDSADDLSKLLLQEFATAIGQDLPAIAAISAHRWRFAKSGRAGAEKLWDADLRLGACGDWLIAPRVEAAFVSGRALADKLLEQG
;
A
#
# COMPACT_ATOMS: atom_id res chain seq x y z
N HIS A 1 -5.96 14.65 11.59
CA HIS A 1 -6.47 14.61 12.98
C HIS A 1 -7.67 15.54 13.16
N THR A 2 -7.52 16.85 12.94
CA THR A 2 -8.59 17.85 13.16
C THR A 2 -9.87 17.61 12.34
N ALA A 3 -9.76 17.00 11.17
CA ALA A 3 -10.90 16.62 10.34
C ALA A 3 -11.63 15.33 10.78
N GLY A 4 -11.21 14.68 11.87
CA GLY A 4 -11.85 13.44 12.37
C GLY A 4 -11.63 12.19 11.52
N ILE A 5 -10.74 12.24 10.53
CA ILE A 5 -10.48 11.15 9.56
C ILE A 5 -9.34 10.19 9.96
N VAL A 6 -8.72 10.41 11.12
CA VAL A 6 -7.73 9.52 11.73
C VAL A 6 -7.86 9.52 13.25
N ALA A 7 -7.58 8.39 13.88
CA ALA A 7 -7.58 8.23 15.34
C ALA A 7 -6.41 7.33 15.80
N PRO A 8 -5.91 7.50 17.04
CA PRO A 8 -4.91 6.60 17.60
C PRO A 8 -5.50 5.21 17.87
N TRP A 9 -4.70 4.16 17.70
CA TRP A 9 -5.12 2.78 17.97
C TRP A 9 -4.00 1.98 18.64
N LYS A 10 -4.04 1.94 19.98
CA LYS A 10 -2.96 1.43 20.84
C LYS A 10 -2.58 -0.02 20.59
N ALA A 11 -3.53 -0.87 20.18
CA ALA A 11 -3.22 -2.27 19.86
C ALA A 11 -2.28 -2.39 18.64
N GLY A 12 -2.25 -1.37 17.77
CA GLY A 12 -1.30 -1.26 16.67
C GLY A 12 0.13 -0.90 17.09
N GLY A 13 0.32 -0.34 18.29
CA GLY A 13 1.57 0.23 18.78
C GLY A 13 1.34 1.59 19.46
N GLU A 14 2.35 2.09 20.17
CA GLU A 14 2.26 3.34 20.96
C GLU A 14 1.92 4.56 20.10
N ASP A 15 2.56 4.69 18.93
CA ASP A 15 2.34 5.77 17.97
C ASP A 15 1.45 5.38 16.78
N ALA A 16 0.65 4.30 16.92
CA ALA A 16 -0.14 3.80 15.81
C ALA A 16 -1.39 4.65 15.57
N TRP A 17 -1.57 5.07 14.31
CA TRP A 17 -2.75 5.78 13.84
C TRP A 17 -3.48 4.97 12.77
N VAL A 18 -4.81 5.08 12.75
CA VAL A 18 -5.65 4.47 11.73
C VAL A 18 -6.64 5.47 11.16
N GLY A 19 -6.94 5.35 9.87
CA GLY A 19 -8.02 6.13 9.25
C GLY A 19 -9.41 5.71 9.75
N THR A 20 -10.30 6.68 9.86
CA THR A 20 -11.69 6.56 10.33
C THR A 20 -12.66 7.12 9.27
N PRO A 21 -13.74 6.40 8.90
CA PRO A 21 -14.15 5.07 9.34
C PRO A 21 -13.42 3.93 8.62
N GLY A 22 -12.40 4.25 7.81
CA GLY A 22 -11.59 3.30 7.03
C GLY A 22 -10.18 3.84 6.85
N MET A 23 -9.18 2.96 6.66
CA MET A 23 -7.80 3.41 6.40
C MET A 23 -7.67 4.22 5.10
N ASN A 24 -8.64 4.09 4.20
CA ASN A 24 -8.72 4.86 2.96
C ASN A 24 -9.32 6.28 3.14
N ALA A 25 -9.87 6.63 4.31
CA ALA A 25 -10.53 7.92 4.51
C ALA A 25 -9.58 9.12 4.29
N PRO A 26 -8.32 9.13 4.78
CA PRO A 26 -7.40 10.22 4.53
C PRO A 26 -7.11 10.44 3.03
N ILE A 27 -6.88 9.36 2.29
CA ILE A 27 -6.57 9.44 0.85
C ILE A 27 -7.81 9.86 0.05
N ARG A 28 -9.01 9.41 0.43
CA ARG A 28 -10.26 9.88 -0.20
C ARG A 28 -10.45 11.37 -0.02
N ALA A 29 -10.29 11.88 1.20
CA ALA A 29 -10.41 13.32 1.46
C ALA A 29 -9.38 14.14 0.66
N MET A 30 -8.14 13.66 0.53
CA MET A 30 -7.12 14.31 -0.30
C MET A 30 -7.49 14.28 -1.80
N ALA A 31 -8.14 13.22 -2.26
CA ALA A 31 -8.49 13.03 -3.67
C ALA A 31 -9.74 13.83 -4.10
N GLU A 32 -10.64 14.18 -3.18
CA GLU A 32 -11.91 14.88 -3.46
C GLU A 32 -11.71 16.25 -4.14
N GLU A 33 -10.62 16.93 -3.83
CA GLU A 33 -10.29 18.25 -4.39
C GLU A 33 -9.47 18.18 -5.68
N LEU A 34 -9.16 16.96 -6.17
CA LEU A 34 -8.26 16.72 -7.29
C LEU A 34 -9.00 16.10 -8.49
N GLY A 35 -8.49 16.37 -9.70
CA GLY A 35 -8.97 15.75 -10.94
C GLY A 35 -8.52 14.29 -11.09
N VAL A 36 -8.98 13.40 -10.21
CA VAL A 36 -8.57 11.98 -10.19
C VAL A 36 -9.38 11.18 -11.19
N HIS A 37 -8.69 10.43 -12.05
CA HIS A 37 -9.28 9.53 -13.03
C HIS A 37 -9.06 8.06 -12.67
N PHE A 38 -10.10 7.38 -12.22
CA PHE A 38 -10.06 5.95 -11.89
C PHE A 38 -10.23 5.06 -13.13
N SER A 39 -9.81 3.80 -13.03
CA SER A 39 -9.86 2.83 -14.14
C SER A 39 -9.13 3.31 -15.39
N LYS A 40 -8.01 4.01 -15.19
CA LYS A 40 -7.09 4.51 -16.23
C LYS A 40 -5.69 4.02 -15.91
N ARG A 41 -5.35 2.82 -16.41
CA ARG A 41 -4.02 2.26 -16.24
C ARG A 41 -3.07 2.94 -17.22
N VAL A 42 -2.12 3.71 -16.69
CA VAL A 42 -0.97 4.22 -17.45
C VAL A 42 0.06 3.10 -17.54
N GLU A 43 0.49 2.78 -18.75
CA GLU A 43 1.51 1.76 -19.00
C GLU A 43 2.87 2.41 -19.30
N THR A 44 2.86 3.53 -20.03
CA THR A 44 4.05 4.30 -20.40
C THR A 44 3.77 5.80 -20.33
N ILE A 45 4.85 6.58 -20.26
CA ILE A 45 4.81 8.03 -20.45
C ILE A 45 5.77 8.40 -21.58
N GLU A 46 5.38 9.37 -22.40
CA GLU A 46 6.20 9.83 -23.52
C GLU A 46 6.29 11.36 -23.55
N ARG A 47 7.41 11.88 -24.03
CA ARG A 47 7.61 13.33 -24.18
C ARG A 47 7.64 13.71 -25.65
N HIS A 48 6.59 14.38 -26.11
CA HIS A 48 6.42 14.83 -27.49
C HIS A 48 6.34 16.35 -27.57
N ASN A 49 7.21 16.96 -28.38
CA ASN A 49 7.26 18.41 -28.60
C ASN A 49 7.30 19.23 -27.30
N GLY A 50 8.03 18.75 -26.29
CA GLY A 50 8.19 19.41 -25.00
C GLY A 50 7.09 19.10 -23.96
N ALA A 51 6.01 18.42 -24.34
CA ALA A 51 4.92 18.04 -23.44
C ALA A 51 4.90 16.53 -23.16
N TRP A 52 4.46 16.16 -21.96
CA TRP A 52 4.23 14.79 -21.54
C TRP A 52 2.87 14.28 -22.01
N ARG A 53 2.82 13.00 -22.36
CA ARG A 53 1.60 12.25 -22.69
C ARG A 53 1.63 10.91 -21.97
N LEU A 54 0.45 10.44 -21.61
CA LEU A 54 0.25 9.16 -20.95
C LEU A 54 -0.27 8.16 -21.99
N GLU A 55 0.23 6.92 -21.98
CA GLU A 55 -0.32 5.85 -22.81
C GLU A 55 -0.80 4.65 -21.96
N GLY A 56 -1.66 3.82 -22.57
CA GLY A 56 -2.27 2.65 -21.94
C GLY A 56 -3.79 2.69 -22.06
N GLU A 57 -4.49 2.20 -21.03
CA GLU A 57 -5.95 2.33 -20.90
C GLU A 57 -6.38 3.76 -20.54
N ALA A 58 -5.40 4.64 -20.29
CA ALA A 58 -5.58 6.07 -20.18
C ALA A 58 -6.10 6.63 -21.53
N THR A 59 -7.40 6.95 -21.58
CA THR A 59 -8.05 7.54 -22.76
C THR A 59 -7.73 9.03 -22.95
N ASP A 60 -6.91 9.62 -22.08
CA ASP A 60 -6.54 11.01 -22.16
C ASP A 60 -5.20 11.16 -22.85
N THR A 61 -5.23 11.79 -24.03
CA THR A 61 -4.06 12.11 -24.84
C THR A 61 -3.63 13.57 -24.67
N ALA A 62 -4.19 14.26 -23.66
CA ALA A 62 -3.85 15.64 -23.37
C ALA A 62 -2.35 15.81 -23.11
N PRO A 63 -1.77 16.93 -23.56
CA PRO A 63 -0.41 17.29 -23.22
C PRO A 63 -0.33 17.80 -21.77
N TYR A 64 0.71 17.39 -21.05
CA TYR A 64 1.03 17.83 -19.69
C TYR A 64 2.40 18.52 -19.64
N ASP A 65 2.56 19.54 -18.81
CA ASP A 65 3.84 20.26 -18.67
C ASP A 65 4.88 19.50 -17.85
N ALA A 66 4.44 18.62 -16.95
CA ALA A 66 5.26 17.82 -16.07
C ALA A 66 4.63 16.44 -15.85
N ALA A 67 5.46 15.45 -15.52
CA ALA A 67 5.02 14.09 -15.16
C ALA A 67 5.57 13.69 -13.79
N ILE A 68 4.70 13.12 -12.95
CA ILE A 68 5.08 12.55 -11.64
C ILE A 68 4.68 11.09 -11.61
N ILE A 69 5.65 10.23 -11.29
CA ILE A 69 5.47 8.79 -11.14
C ILE A 69 5.40 8.47 -9.64
N ALA A 70 4.22 8.06 -9.16
CA ALA A 70 3.93 7.77 -7.76
C ALA A 70 3.40 6.33 -7.57
N VAL A 71 4.00 5.37 -8.28
CA VAL A 71 3.67 3.94 -8.24
C VAL A 71 4.81 3.14 -7.58
N PRO A 72 4.57 1.89 -7.15
CA PRO A 72 5.63 0.98 -6.70
C PRO A 72 6.83 0.95 -7.65
N SER A 73 8.03 0.71 -7.11
CA SER A 73 9.29 0.75 -7.85
C SER A 73 9.27 -0.18 -9.08
N GLU A 74 8.67 -1.36 -8.96
CA GLU A 74 8.55 -2.35 -10.03
C GLU A 74 7.70 -1.85 -11.20
N GLN A 75 6.73 -0.97 -10.92
CA GLN A 75 5.88 -0.33 -11.93
C GLN A 75 6.51 0.96 -12.45
N ALA A 76 7.31 1.65 -11.64
CA ALA A 76 7.99 2.88 -12.01
C ALA A 76 9.15 2.64 -12.98
N ALA A 77 9.94 1.58 -12.76
CA ALA A 77 11.09 1.23 -13.58
C ALA A 77 10.81 1.25 -15.10
N PRO A 78 9.85 0.46 -15.64
CA PRO A 78 9.59 0.45 -17.08
C PRO A 78 9.12 1.80 -17.64
N MET A 79 8.45 2.63 -16.83
CA MET A 79 8.05 3.99 -17.23
C MET A 79 9.25 4.95 -17.29
N LEU A 80 10.29 4.69 -16.51
CA LEU A 80 11.48 5.54 -16.37
C LEU A 80 12.57 5.23 -17.40
N VAL A 81 12.69 3.97 -17.86
CA VAL A 81 13.74 3.52 -18.81
C VAL A 81 13.98 4.51 -19.97
N PRO A 82 12.96 4.99 -20.69
CA PRO A 82 13.19 5.83 -21.87
C PRO A 82 13.71 7.24 -21.55
N HIS A 83 13.56 7.70 -20.30
CA HIS A 83 13.77 9.10 -19.91
C HIS A 83 14.91 9.28 -18.92
N ARG A 84 15.06 8.34 -17.96
CA ARG A 84 16.05 8.32 -16.89
C ARG A 84 16.43 6.87 -16.54
N ALA A 85 17.32 6.29 -17.34
CA ALA A 85 17.78 4.91 -17.15
C ALA A 85 18.41 4.68 -15.77
N ASP A 86 19.09 5.68 -15.21
CA ASP A 86 19.66 5.64 -13.86
C ASP A 86 18.58 5.54 -12.76
N TRP A 87 17.43 6.19 -12.95
CA TRP A 87 16.30 6.06 -12.04
C TRP A 87 15.56 4.75 -12.20
N SER A 88 15.47 4.23 -13.43
CA SER A 88 14.95 2.89 -13.67
C SER A 88 15.78 1.83 -12.95
N GLU A 89 17.10 1.86 -13.09
CA GLU A 89 18.01 0.92 -12.42
C GLU A 89 17.89 1.03 -10.88
N LEU A 90 17.72 2.25 -10.35
CA LEU A 90 17.47 2.46 -8.93
C LEU A 90 16.15 1.79 -8.48
N ALA A 91 15.08 1.96 -9.25
CA ALA A 91 13.79 1.35 -8.96
C ALA A 91 13.84 -0.19 -9.04
N GLU A 92 14.49 -0.75 -10.07
CA GLU A 92 14.69 -2.20 -10.23
C GLU A 92 15.46 -2.84 -9.07
N LYS A 93 16.40 -2.11 -8.46
CA LYS A 93 17.15 -2.57 -7.28
C LYS A 93 16.39 -2.41 -5.96
N THR A 94 15.28 -1.66 -5.97
CA THR A 94 14.52 -1.31 -4.77
C THR A 94 13.18 -2.06 -4.73
N VAL A 95 13.25 -3.38 -4.85
CA VAL A 95 12.08 -4.26 -4.90
C VAL A 95 11.35 -4.34 -3.57
N SER A 96 10.07 -4.66 -3.65
CA SER A 96 9.16 -4.84 -2.54
C SER A 96 9.05 -6.31 -2.16
N ASP A 97 8.90 -6.59 -0.88
CA ASP A 97 8.49 -7.91 -0.44
C ASP A 97 6.97 -8.10 -0.66
N PRO A 98 6.52 -9.30 -1.05
CA PRO A 98 5.10 -9.62 -1.15
C PRO A 98 4.47 -9.88 0.21
N CYS A 99 3.14 -9.82 0.27
CA CYS A 99 2.37 -10.17 1.45
C CYS A 99 1.04 -10.82 1.06
N TRP A 100 0.77 -11.99 1.62
CA TRP A 100 -0.58 -12.54 1.66
C TRP A 100 -1.36 -11.96 2.84
N THR A 101 -2.58 -11.52 2.58
CA THR A 101 -3.50 -11.00 3.61
C THR A 101 -4.79 -11.82 3.60
N LEU A 102 -5.15 -12.39 4.74
CA LEU A 102 -6.42 -13.04 4.99
C LEU A 102 -7.33 -12.11 5.78
N MET A 103 -8.55 -11.91 5.30
CA MET A 103 -9.59 -11.12 5.94
C MET A 103 -10.73 -12.06 6.35
N LEU A 104 -11.09 -12.03 7.62
CA LEU A 104 -12.08 -12.91 8.22
C LEU A 104 -13.17 -12.10 8.90
N ALA A 105 -14.41 -12.57 8.77
CA ALA A 105 -15.52 -12.20 9.63
C ALA A 105 -16.06 -13.47 10.30
N PHE A 106 -16.29 -13.41 11.60
CA PHE A 106 -16.85 -14.50 12.39
C PHE A 106 -18.28 -14.17 12.82
N GLU A 107 -19.13 -15.20 12.94
CA GLU A 107 -20.50 -15.05 13.45
C GLU A 107 -20.54 -14.64 14.92
N GLN A 108 -19.47 -14.96 15.67
CA GLN A 108 -19.36 -14.70 17.11
C GLN A 108 -17.98 -14.14 17.45
N ARG A 109 -17.91 -13.40 18.56
CA ARG A 109 -16.66 -12.86 19.08
C ARG A 109 -15.72 -13.98 19.50
N ILE A 110 -14.45 -13.90 19.09
CA ILE A 110 -13.41 -14.79 19.58
C ILE A 110 -13.06 -14.39 21.01
N SER A 111 -13.06 -15.37 21.92
CA SER A 111 -12.65 -15.21 23.31
C SER A 111 -11.12 -15.13 23.43
N HIS A 112 -10.55 -14.06 22.89
CA HIS A 112 -9.13 -13.72 22.97
C HIS A 112 -8.99 -12.28 23.46
N GLU A 113 -8.07 -12.01 24.39
CA GLU A 113 -7.96 -10.69 25.03
C GLU A 113 -7.28 -9.65 24.12
N ALA A 114 -6.25 -10.06 23.37
CA ALA A 114 -5.55 -9.12 22.50
C ALA A 114 -6.36 -8.83 21.23
N ASP A 115 -6.25 -7.59 20.76
CA ASP A 115 -6.74 -7.14 19.45
C ASP A 115 -5.64 -7.17 18.37
N ALA A 116 -4.46 -7.65 18.72
CA ALA A 116 -3.32 -7.72 17.85
C ALA A 116 -2.43 -8.93 18.20
N ILE A 117 -1.90 -9.59 17.18
CA ILE A 117 -0.94 -10.70 17.28
C ILE A 117 0.22 -10.39 16.33
N ARG A 118 1.44 -10.70 16.74
CA ARG A 118 2.68 -10.48 15.98
C ARG A 118 3.53 -11.75 16.00
N ASP A 119 4.26 -11.97 14.91
CA ASP A 119 5.36 -12.95 14.82
C ASP A 119 4.96 -14.36 15.32
N ALA A 120 3.77 -14.82 14.91
CA ALA A 120 3.20 -16.11 15.30
C ALA A 120 3.21 -17.08 14.12
N GLY A 121 4.31 -17.84 13.99
CA GLY A 121 4.50 -18.74 12.86
C GLY A 121 4.48 -17.98 11.52
N PRO A 122 3.69 -18.41 10.53
CA PRO A 122 3.50 -17.69 9.27
C PRO A 122 2.81 -16.32 9.39
N ILE A 123 2.25 -15.97 10.54
CA ILE A 123 1.57 -14.69 10.75
C ILE A 123 2.59 -13.64 11.24
N GLY A 124 2.94 -12.70 10.37
CA GLY A 124 3.72 -11.53 10.78
C GLY A 124 2.90 -10.54 11.59
N TRP A 125 1.61 -10.38 11.24
CA TRP A 125 0.71 -9.45 11.92
C TRP A 125 -0.75 -9.91 11.79
N ALA A 126 -1.51 -9.93 12.87
CA ALA A 126 -2.96 -10.03 12.82
C ALA A 126 -3.59 -8.94 13.69
N ALA A 127 -4.69 -8.36 13.21
CA ALA A 127 -5.39 -7.28 13.88
C ALA A 127 -6.89 -7.56 13.90
N ARG A 128 -7.53 -7.41 15.07
CA ARG A 128 -8.98 -7.34 15.18
C ARG A 128 -9.43 -6.02 14.58
N ASP A 129 -9.84 -6.04 13.32
CA ASP A 129 -10.21 -4.85 12.59
C ASP A 129 -11.41 -4.15 13.23
N SER A 130 -12.37 -4.92 13.77
CA SER A 130 -13.51 -4.36 14.49
C SER A 130 -13.15 -3.63 15.79
N ALA A 131 -11.95 -3.82 16.34
CA ALA A 131 -11.48 -3.08 17.52
C ALA A 131 -10.86 -1.72 17.16
N LYS A 132 -10.66 -1.41 15.87
CA LYS A 132 -10.21 -0.08 15.45
C LYS A 132 -11.35 0.93 15.58
N PRO A 133 -11.04 2.21 15.87
CA PRO A 133 -12.04 3.28 15.93
C PRO A 133 -12.93 3.32 14.68
N ASP A 134 -14.23 3.51 14.91
CA ASP A 134 -15.27 3.68 13.88
C ASP A 134 -15.38 2.57 12.82
N ARG A 135 -15.06 1.32 13.19
CA ARG A 135 -15.25 0.14 12.32
C ARG A 135 -16.60 -0.56 12.47
N GLY A 136 -17.42 -0.14 13.43
CA GLY A 136 -18.71 -0.74 13.74
C GLY A 136 -18.61 -2.12 14.41
N ASP A 137 -19.76 -2.73 14.70
CA ASP A 137 -19.84 -4.00 15.43
C ASP A 137 -19.37 -5.22 14.63
N GLY A 138 -19.24 -6.35 15.31
CA GLY A 138 -18.88 -7.65 14.74
C GLY A 138 -17.45 -8.10 15.07
N GLU A 139 -17.10 -9.31 14.62
CA GLU A 139 -15.80 -9.91 14.87
C GLU A 139 -15.06 -10.08 13.55
N ARG A 140 -14.15 -9.15 13.26
CA ARG A 140 -13.39 -9.13 12.00
C ARG A 140 -11.91 -9.08 12.28
N TRP A 141 -11.15 -9.88 11.55
CA TRP A 141 -9.70 -9.93 11.64
C TRP A 141 -9.06 -9.73 10.27
N VAL A 142 -7.98 -8.97 10.25
CA VAL A 142 -7.07 -8.85 9.10
C VAL A 142 -5.74 -9.46 9.52
N ILE A 143 -5.33 -10.51 8.81
CA ILE A 143 -4.14 -11.30 9.09
C ILE A 143 -3.20 -11.13 7.90
N GLN A 144 -2.01 -10.63 8.15
CA GLN A 144 -0.93 -10.43 7.19
C GLN A 144 0.16 -11.46 7.48
N ALA A 145 0.45 -12.28 6.49
CA ALA A 145 1.50 -13.27 6.57
C ALA A 145 2.88 -12.61 6.58
N ASP A 146 3.85 -13.31 7.16
CA ASP A 146 5.26 -12.95 7.11
C ASP A 146 5.72 -12.80 5.64
N PRO A 147 6.60 -11.83 5.32
CA PRO A 147 7.01 -11.61 3.93
C PRO A 147 7.79 -12.77 3.30
N ARG A 148 8.63 -13.47 4.08
CA ARG A 148 9.38 -14.62 3.57
C ARG A 148 8.43 -15.78 3.28
N TRP A 149 7.51 -16.07 4.20
CA TRP A 149 6.48 -17.07 3.97
C TRP A 149 5.61 -16.71 2.76
N SER A 150 5.22 -15.44 2.63
CA SER A 150 4.44 -14.95 1.49
C SER A 150 5.18 -15.11 0.16
N ALA A 151 6.50 -14.97 0.14
CA ALA A 151 7.32 -15.18 -1.06
C ALA A 151 7.38 -16.66 -1.47
N GLU A 152 7.51 -17.57 -0.51
CA GLU A 152 7.51 -19.03 -0.74
C GLU A 152 6.15 -19.51 -1.28
N HIS A 153 5.06 -18.83 -0.91
CA HIS A 153 3.68 -19.15 -1.26
C HIS A 153 3.06 -18.17 -2.27
N LEU A 154 3.89 -17.40 -3.00
CA LEU A 154 3.38 -16.25 -3.77
C LEU A 154 2.36 -16.64 -4.83
N GLU A 155 2.56 -17.77 -5.51
CA GLU A 155 1.72 -18.20 -6.64
C GLU A 155 0.65 -19.24 -6.27
N ASP A 156 0.48 -19.51 -4.97
CA ASP A 156 -0.58 -20.39 -4.49
C ASP A 156 -1.98 -19.80 -4.69
N SER A 157 -2.99 -20.67 -4.66
CA SER A 157 -4.38 -20.26 -4.76
C SER A 157 -4.85 -19.57 -3.48
N ALA A 158 -5.74 -18.58 -3.62
CA ALA A 158 -6.37 -17.90 -2.48
C ALA A 158 -7.08 -18.89 -1.53
N ASP A 159 -7.65 -19.97 -2.06
CA ASP A 159 -8.37 -20.98 -1.29
C ASP A 159 -7.42 -21.82 -0.41
N ASP A 160 -6.27 -22.22 -0.95
CA ASP A 160 -5.30 -23.03 -0.20
C ASP A 160 -4.61 -22.18 0.87
N LEU A 161 -4.25 -20.95 0.52
CA LEU A 161 -3.70 -19.96 1.44
C LEU A 161 -4.66 -19.61 2.58
N SER A 162 -5.94 -19.47 2.27
CA SER A 162 -6.96 -19.22 3.28
C SER A 162 -7.02 -20.35 4.31
N LYS A 163 -6.95 -21.62 3.87
CA LYS A 163 -6.97 -22.77 4.79
C LYS A 163 -5.72 -22.80 5.68
N LEU A 164 -4.54 -22.59 5.10
CA LEU A 164 -3.27 -22.59 5.84
C LEU A 164 -3.23 -21.46 6.89
N LEU A 165 -3.46 -20.22 6.48
CA LEU A 165 -3.43 -19.07 7.39
C LEU A 165 -4.53 -19.13 8.45
N LEU A 166 -5.69 -19.73 8.15
CA LEU A 166 -6.75 -19.94 9.13
C LEU A 166 -6.32 -20.94 10.22
N GLN A 167 -5.62 -22.02 9.85
CA GLN A 167 -5.07 -22.99 10.81
C GLN A 167 -4.00 -22.36 11.70
N GLU A 168 -3.10 -21.58 11.12
CA GLU A 168 -2.08 -20.83 11.86
C GLU A 168 -2.72 -19.80 12.79
N PHE A 169 -3.80 -19.14 12.35
CA PHE A 169 -4.53 -18.20 13.19
C PHE A 169 -5.24 -18.90 14.35
N ALA A 170 -5.90 -20.04 14.13
CA ALA A 170 -6.48 -20.85 15.20
C ALA A 170 -5.42 -21.27 16.23
N THR A 171 -4.24 -21.68 15.76
CA THR A 171 -3.09 -22.05 16.59
C THR A 171 -2.60 -20.85 17.40
N ALA A 172 -2.46 -19.67 16.79
CA ALA A 172 -2.03 -18.45 17.45
C ALA A 172 -3.05 -17.96 18.50
N ILE A 173 -4.34 -18.14 18.24
CA ILE A 173 -5.43 -17.84 19.19
C ILE A 173 -5.47 -18.89 20.32
N GLY A 174 -5.00 -20.11 20.07
CA GLY A 174 -4.96 -21.22 21.04
C GLY A 174 -6.33 -21.86 21.31
N GLN A 175 -7.30 -21.69 20.41
CA GLN A 175 -8.64 -22.27 20.54
C GLN A 175 -9.29 -22.51 19.17
N ASP A 176 -10.36 -23.31 19.15
CA ASP A 176 -11.18 -23.48 17.95
C ASP A 176 -11.87 -22.16 17.57
N LEU A 177 -11.79 -21.80 16.29
CA LEU A 177 -12.39 -20.57 15.80
C LEU A 177 -13.91 -20.74 15.62
N PRO A 178 -14.72 -19.69 15.88
CA PRO A 178 -16.14 -19.70 15.59
C PRO A 178 -16.44 -19.89 14.10
N ALA A 179 -17.73 -20.08 13.78
CA ALA A 179 -18.19 -20.13 12.40
C ALA A 179 -17.77 -18.86 11.63
N ILE A 180 -17.20 -19.07 10.44
CA ILE A 180 -16.73 -18.01 9.57
C ILE A 180 -17.93 -17.51 8.75
N ALA A 181 -18.31 -16.26 8.97
CA ALA A 181 -19.36 -15.58 8.23
C ALA A 181 -18.86 -15.11 6.84
N ALA A 182 -17.58 -14.73 6.75
CA ALA A 182 -16.96 -14.35 5.48
C ALA A 182 -15.43 -14.55 5.52
N ILE A 183 -14.86 -14.89 4.38
CA ILE A 183 -13.42 -15.06 4.19
C ILE A 183 -13.00 -14.46 2.84
N SER A 184 -11.87 -13.78 2.82
CA SER A 184 -11.27 -13.27 1.59
C SER A 184 -9.76 -13.22 1.75
N ALA A 185 -9.03 -13.73 0.77
CA ALA A 185 -7.58 -13.60 0.71
C ALA A 185 -7.18 -12.63 -0.41
N HIS A 186 -6.15 -11.84 -0.15
CA HIS A 186 -5.57 -10.92 -1.10
C HIS A 186 -4.05 -11.07 -1.15
N ARG A 187 -3.51 -11.03 -2.37
CA ARG A 187 -2.08 -11.11 -2.65
C ARG A 187 -1.55 -9.75 -3.06
N TRP A 188 -0.82 -9.13 -2.15
CA TRP A 188 -0.07 -7.92 -2.43
C TRP A 188 1.32 -8.31 -2.95
N ARG A 189 1.54 -8.18 -4.26
CA ARG A 189 2.86 -8.47 -4.85
C ARG A 189 3.93 -7.47 -4.43
N PHE A 190 3.52 -6.21 -4.22
CA PHE A 190 4.39 -5.09 -3.89
C PHE A 190 3.92 -4.48 -2.57
N ALA A 191 4.05 -5.24 -1.47
CA ALA A 191 3.41 -4.91 -0.20
C ALA A 191 4.28 -4.04 0.71
N LYS A 192 5.57 -4.38 0.80
CA LYS A 192 6.53 -3.74 1.69
C LYS A 192 7.75 -3.34 0.87
N SER A 193 7.80 -2.08 0.48
CA SER A 193 8.84 -1.56 -0.40
C SER A 193 10.26 -1.66 0.18
N GLY A 194 11.23 -1.65 -0.72
CA GLY A 194 12.64 -1.45 -0.38
C GLY A 194 12.92 -0.03 0.12
N ARG A 195 14.20 0.34 0.12
CA ARG A 195 14.63 1.73 0.37
C ARG A 195 15.76 2.11 -0.57
N ALA A 196 15.50 3.10 -1.42
CA ALA A 196 16.51 3.61 -2.36
C ALA A 196 17.51 4.57 -1.68
N GLY A 197 17.15 5.12 -0.51
CA GLY A 197 17.98 6.10 0.20
C GLY A 197 17.86 7.52 -0.35
N ALA A 198 16.77 7.83 -1.05
CA ALA A 198 16.46 9.15 -1.57
C ALA A 198 15.15 9.65 -0.99
N GLU A 199 14.97 10.97 -0.90
CA GLU A 199 13.68 11.54 -0.47
C GLU A 199 12.68 11.61 -1.65
N LYS A 200 13.18 11.94 -2.83
CA LYS A 200 12.44 12.15 -4.09
C LYS A 200 13.42 12.09 -5.26
N LEU A 201 12.90 11.94 -6.47
CA LEU A 201 13.65 12.09 -7.71
C LEU A 201 13.02 13.22 -8.54
N TRP A 202 13.82 14.17 -9.03
CA TRP A 202 13.36 15.30 -9.84
C TRP A 202 14.39 15.69 -10.90
N ASP A 203 13.89 15.93 -12.11
CA ASP A 203 14.64 16.41 -13.26
C ASP A 203 13.95 17.67 -13.78
N ALA A 204 14.64 18.81 -13.64
CA ALA A 204 14.08 20.12 -13.99
C ALA A 204 13.95 20.33 -15.50
N ASP A 205 14.90 19.80 -16.29
CA ASP A 205 14.94 19.96 -17.74
C ASP A 205 13.86 19.10 -18.41
N LEU A 206 13.64 17.91 -17.84
CA LEU A 206 12.55 17.02 -18.25
C LEU A 206 11.19 17.38 -17.63
N ARG A 207 11.19 18.10 -16.50
CA ARG A 207 10.03 18.26 -15.63
C ARG A 207 9.40 16.90 -15.27
N LEU A 208 10.27 15.94 -14.97
CA LEU A 208 9.93 14.57 -14.61
C LEU A 208 10.31 14.31 -13.15
N GLY A 209 9.41 13.69 -12.40
CA GLY A 209 9.67 13.29 -11.03
C GLY A 209 9.18 11.89 -10.70
N ALA A 210 9.79 11.30 -9.67
CA ALA A 210 9.30 10.07 -9.06
C ALA A 210 9.32 10.19 -7.53
N CYS A 211 8.27 9.69 -6.89
CA CYS A 211 8.12 9.66 -5.44
C CYS A 211 7.46 8.35 -4.98
N GLY A 212 7.61 8.03 -3.70
CA GLY A 212 7.02 6.83 -3.12
C GLY A 212 7.71 6.40 -1.84
N ASP A 213 7.07 5.48 -1.12
CA ASP A 213 7.64 4.85 0.06
C ASP A 213 8.96 4.12 -0.25
N TRP A 214 9.07 3.51 -1.43
CA TRP A 214 10.27 2.80 -1.90
C TRP A 214 11.53 3.67 -1.93
N LEU A 215 11.42 5.00 -1.99
CA LEU A 215 12.59 5.86 -1.93
C LEU A 215 13.16 5.98 -0.52
N ILE A 216 12.30 6.03 0.50
CA ILE A 216 12.66 6.35 1.88
C ILE A 216 12.59 5.11 2.78
N ALA A 217 11.40 4.52 2.94
CA ALA A 217 11.12 3.39 3.83
C ALA A 217 9.69 2.84 3.59
N PRO A 218 9.42 1.56 3.90
CA PRO A 218 8.11 0.94 3.69
C PRO A 218 7.05 1.33 4.74
N ARG A 219 6.65 2.61 4.73
CA ARG A 219 5.64 3.16 5.64
C ARG A 219 4.82 4.24 4.94
N VAL A 220 3.58 4.41 5.39
CA VAL A 220 2.66 5.48 4.92
C VAL A 220 3.29 6.87 5.05
N GLU A 221 3.99 7.14 6.16
CA GLU A 221 4.69 8.41 6.40
C GLU A 221 5.73 8.70 5.31
N ALA A 222 6.51 7.69 4.91
CA ALA A 222 7.54 7.84 3.89
C ALA A 222 6.94 8.14 2.51
N ALA A 223 5.85 7.47 2.12
CA ALA A 223 5.11 7.81 0.89
C ALA A 223 4.65 9.27 0.91
N PHE A 224 4.06 9.72 2.02
CA PHE A 224 3.57 11.09 2.16
C PHE A 224 4.70 12.13 2.10
N VAL A 225 5.79 11.91 2.85
CA VAL A 225 6.95 12.81 2.86
C VAL A 225 7.59 12.88 1.48
N SER A 226 7.79 11.75 0.80
CA SER A 226 8.36 11.71 -0.54
C SER A 226 7.51 12.48 -1.55
N GLY A 227 6.19 12.25 -1.55
CA GLY A 227 5.25 12.97 -2.41
C GLY A 227 5.23 14.47 -2.15
N ARG A 228 5.23 14.88 -0.88
CA ARG A 228 5.24 16.29 -0.51
C ARG A 228 6.54 16.99 -0.91
N ALA A 229 7.67 16.36 -0.63
CA ALA A 229 8.97 16.88 -0.98
C ALA A 229 9.10 17.09 -2.51
N LEU A 230 8.51 16.20 -3.31
CA LEU A 230 8.51 16.33 -4.77
C LEU A 230 7.61 17.47 -5.24
N ALA A 231 6.41 17.60 -4.66
CA ALA A 231 5.50 18.70 -4.96
C ALA A 231 6.13 20.06 -4.64
N ASP A 232 6.76 20.20 -3.46
CA ASP A 232 7.45 21.43 -3.07
C ASP A 232 8.55 21.78 -4.09
N LYS A 233 9.30 20.78 -4.58
CA LYS A 233 10.34 20.99 -5.60
C LYS A 233 9.81 21.43 -6.95
N LEU A 234 8.68 20.86 -7.39
CA LEU A 234 8.01 21.25 -8.63
C LEU A 234 7.54 22.70 -8.55
N LEU A 235 7.00 23.13 -7.41
CA LEU A 235 6.46 24.48 -7.22
C LEU A 235 7.53 25.57 -7.10
N GLU A 236 8.74 25.25 -6.62
CA GLU A 236 9.89 26.17 -6.62
C GLU A 236 10.33 26.60 -8.04
N GLN A 237 9.97 25.82 -9.05
CA GLN A 237 10.36 26.03 -10.44
C GLN A 237 9.20 26.47 -11.34
N GLY A 238 8.02 26.71 -10.74
CA GLY A 238 6.81 27.20 -11.40
C GLY A 238 6.70 28.72 -11.45
#